data_AF-A0AAN6R7Y4-F1
#
_entry.id   AF-A0AAN6R7Y4-F1
#
_cell.length_a   1.000
_cell.length_b   1.000
_cell.length_c   1.000
_cell.angle_alpha   90.00
_cell.angle_beta   90.00
_cell.angle_gamma   90.00
#
_symmetry.space_group_name_H-M   'P 1'
#
loop_
_entity.id
_entity.type
_entity.pdbx_description
1 polymer ?
#
loop_
_entity_poly.entity_id
_entity_poly.type
_entity_poly.pdbx_seq_one_letter_code
_entity_poly.pdbx_strand_id
1 'polypeptide(L)'
;MRFSLLLVQTLVLSCCPTLGFQADIRADSNRDGIIDLDGDTDLADKLSSSNNAGSIFLANIGDTDRRCSKLALLGKPLSNEELSACHDASDDIQRSPQFMAPLRTIPIPNLSPDASGSVAIHDPIARDNVRIFLRENSDWVITSNEYNFTSSQLENGLELGIDARDTRRPGGWDGRVTVQFTVRGQGQTSVDALKLRVAPILTHHHAQPVLEILTTAGNSTFNFFQERFVSDFEAALDRIGIDSPLFQFNASDDIWAQDFVEPGYTSMPGPNGPITLQVMFRSAQDDRVAGRQVFEYLRSAGRGAVQHIGGARNEINSMGNLETIPPYKHNGKEYPAGRIILGAQGSLTPYILDYLQAQELQQPLLLDTDWLAVGHVDEFVQFLPSNNSLGWVMLVSDPLAGLEILQGAKSAGHGQTRAFSRSNDTEGDPASLLGVPGGLDGVPSYTIDDLLSDTHLIASNKNFSARITENISLLQRETGITDADIHRVPTVFRTGLTFPPGLGIESARNGSSDLGGALYPTGINGVVLNNKQYLAPKPWGPMVGGRDILADAISAVYEKLDFKVSYVDNWNSHHAWGGEVHCGTNTIREAGRWW
;
A
#
# COMPACT_ATOMS: atom_id res chain seq x y z
N MET A 1 72.38 -43.59 60.59
CA MET A 1 71.24 -43.54 59.66
C MET A 1 70.27 -42.49 60.17
N ARG A 2 70.10 -41.41 59.41
CA ARG A 2 69.14 -40.33 59.64
C ARG A 2 67.80 -40.75 59.03
N PHE A 3 66.68 -40.51 59.70
CA PHE A 3 65.38 -40.44 59.04
C PHE A 3 64.76 -39.07 59.34
N SER A 4 64.67 -38.26 58.29
CA SER A 4 64.04 -36.94 58.26
C SER A 4 62.54 -37.11 58.03
N LEU A 5 61.70 -36.52 58.89
CA LEU A 5 60.30 -36.28 58.57
C LEU A 5 60.20 -34.95 57.81
N LEU A 6 59.75 -35.02 56.56
CA LEU A 6 59.38 -33.85 55.75
C LEU A 6 57.92 -33.47 56.07
N LEU A 7 57.70 -32.24 56.51
CA LEU A 7 56.37 -31.60 56.52
C LEU A 7 56.01 -31.24 55.08
N VAL A 8 54.89 -31.74 54.58
CA VAL A 8 54.28 -31.28 53.31
C VAL A 8 53.28 -30.18 53.65
N GLN A 9 53.60 -28.94 53.27
CA GLN A 9 52.63 -27.84 53.23
C GLN A 9 51.82 -27.97 51.94
N THR A 10 50.53 -28.28 52.08
CA THR A 10 49.54 -28.16 51.01
C THR A 10 49.22 -26.69 50.80
N LEU A 11 49.70 -26.13 49.68
CA LEU A 11 49.29 -24.83 49.16
C LEU A 11 47.86 -24.97 48.62
N VAL A 12 46.87 -24.50 49.36
CA VAL A 12 45.50 -24.35 48.84
C VAL A 12 45.50 -23.10 47.97
N LEU A 13 45.66 -23.27 46.66
CA LEU A 13 45.28 -22.24 45.69
C LEU A 13 43.76 -22.08 45.78
N SER A 14 43.32 -21.04 46.48
CA SER A 14 41.97 -20.51 46.30
C SER A 14 41.88 -19.95 44.89
N CYS A 15 41.37 -20.76 43.97
CA CYS A 15 40.90 -20.28 42.69
C CYS A 15 39.62 -19.48 43.00
N CYS A 16 39.76 -18.17 43.23
CA CYS A 16 38.62 -17.28 43.12
C CYS A 16 38.07 -17.47 41.70
N PRO A 17 36.82 -17.92 41.51
CA PRO A 17 36.19 -17.72 40.22
C PRO A 17 36.22 -16.21 39.99
N THR A 18 36.98 -15.75 39.01
CA THR A 18 36.73 -14.44 38.42
C THR A 18 35.30 -14.53 37.90
N LEU A 19 34.34 -14.02 38.67
CA LEU A 19 32.96 -13.83 38.23
C LEU A 19 33.03 -12.84 37.07
N GLY A 20 33.15 -13.37 35.85
CA GLY A 20 33.10 -12.57 34.64
C GLY A 20 31.67 -12.07 34.45
N PHE A 21 31.53 -10.80 34.09
CA PHE A 21 30.25 -10.26 33.67
C PHE A 21 29.90 -10.73 32.26
N GLN A 22 28.60 -10.83 31.97
CA GLN A 22 28.08 -11.19 30.66
C GLN A 22 27.25 -10.04 30.09
N ALA A 23 27.63 -9.56 28.91
CA ALA A 23 26.77 -8.67 28.13
C ALA A 23 25.58 -9.49 27.62
N ASP A 24 24.36 -8.95 27.79
CA ASP A 24 23.14 -9.54 27.25
C ASP A 24 22.16 -8.43 26.88
N ILE A 25 21.90 -8.28 25.58
CA ILE A 25 20.91 -7.37 25.00
C ILE A 25 19.71 -8.18 24.48
N ARG A 26 18.51 -7.69 24.75
CA ARG A 26 17.23 -8.34 24.46
C ARG A 26 16.32 -7.43 23.66
N ALA A 27 15.52 -8.05 22.80
CA ALA A 27 14.46 -7.45 22.00
C ALA A 27 13.43 -8.55 21.72
N ASP A 28 12.19 -8.15 21.45
CA ASP A 28 11.08 -9.04 21.10
C ASP A 28 11.39 -9.74 19.76
N SER A 29 12.04 -10.89 19.83
CA SER A 29 12.56 -11.63 18.68
C SER A 29 11.62 -12.76 18.27
N ASN A 30 10.79 -13.23 19.21
CA ASN A 30 9.71 -14.18 18.97
C ASN A 30 8.41 -13.51 18.47
N ARG A 31 8.34 -12.17 18.50
CA ARG A 31 7.27 -11.32 17.97
C ARG A 31 5.94 -11.46 18.72
N ASP A 32 6.01 -11.65 20.03
CA ASP A 32 4.84 -11.72 20.91
C ASP A 32 4.43 -10.35 21.51
N GLY A 33 5.23 -9.30 21.28
CA GLY A 33 4.99 -7.94 21.74
C GLY A 33 5.62 -7.60 23.09
N ILE A 34 6.37 -8.53 23.70
CA ILE A 34 6.99 -8.38 25.02
C ILE A 34 8.47 -8.77 24.94
N ILE A 35 9.33 -8.12 25.72
CA ILE A 35 10.74 -8.53 25.85
C ILE A 35 10.88 -9.43 27.08
N ASP A 36 11.41 -10.64 26.88
CA ASP A 36 11.74 -11.56 27.96
C ASP A 36 13.12 -11.26 28.57
N LEU A 37 13.10 -10.81 29.83
CA LEU A 37 14.28 -10.52 30.64
C LEU A 37 14.60 -11.61 31.66
N ASP A 38 13.65 -12.51 31.95
CA ASP A 38 13.78 -13.51 33.01
C ASP A 38 14.08 -14.91 32.43
N GLY A 39 13.71 -15.15 31.17
CA GLY A 39 13.85 -16.42 30.47
C GLY A 39 14.64 -16.34 29.16
N ASP A 40 14.32 -17.26 28.25
CA ASP A 40 15.01 -17.50 26.98
C ASP A 40 14.10 -17.44 25.74
N THR A 41 12.85 -16.97 25.86
CA THR A 41 11.89 -17.04 24.73
C THR A 41 12.32 -16.21 23.53
N ASP A 42 13.05 -15.12 23.77
CA ASP A 42 13.61 -14.26 22.72
C ASP A 42 14.97 -14.73 22.17
N LEU A 43 15.61 -15.72 22.80
CA LEU A 43 17.00 -16.08 22.44
C LEU A 43 17.12 -16.87 21.14
N ALA A 44 16.12 -17.69 20.81
CA ALA A 44 16.17 -18.58 19.65
C ALA A 44 16.27 -17.80 18.33
N ASP A 45 15.50 -16.71 18.21
CA ASP A 45 15.39 -15.90 17.00
C ASP A 45 16.18 -14.59 17.05
N LYS A 46 16.88 -14.33 18.16
CA LYS A 46 17.66 -13.11 18.43
C LYS A 46 18.62 -12.69 17.32
N LEU A 47 19.19 -13.66 16.60
CA LEU A 47 20.17 -13.43 15.54
C LEU A 47 19.58 -13.56 14.12
N SER A 48 18.26 -13.69 14.02
CA SER A 48 17.53 -13.71 12.77
C SER A 48 17.19 -12.29 12.31
N SER A 49 17.26 -12.06 11.01
CA SER A 49 16.80 -10.81 10.36
C SER A 49 15.91 -11.14 9.16
N SER A 50 15.18 -12.25 9.27
CA SER A 50 14.26 -12.71 8.24
C SER A 50 12.90 -12.02 8.37
N ASN A 51 12.05 -12.14 7.35
CA ASN A 51 10.66 -11.69 7.49
C ASN A 51 9.83 -12.59 8.41
N ASN A 52 10.32 -13.77 8.86
CA ASN A 52 9.54 -14.73 9.63
C ASN A 52 10.01 -14.88 11.10
N ALA A 53 11.20 -14.37 11.43
CA ALA A 53 11.81 -14.51 12.74
C ALA A 53 12.79 -13.36 13.01
N GLY A 54 12.97 -13.02 14.28
CA GLY A 54 13.81 -11.92 14.76
C GLY A 54 13.04 -10.62 14.90
N SER A 55 13.61 -9.67 15.64
CA SER A 55 12.92 -8.44 16.02
C SER A 55 12.63 -7.49 14.86
N ILE A 56 11.52 -6.78 14.98
CA ILE A 56 11.02 -5.80 14.01
C ILE A 56 11.02 -4.42 14.67
N PHE A 57 11.34 -3.38 13.91
CA PHE A 57 11.18 -1.99 14.33
C PHE A 57 10.64 -1.15 13.16
N LEU A 58 10.12 0.04 13.45
CA LEU A 58 9.52 0.90 12.41
C LEU A 58 10.48 2.00 11.95
N ALA A 59 10.28 2.42 10.69
CA ALA A 59 10.76 3.71 10.24
C ALA A 59 9.84 4.79 10.81
N ASN A 60 10.38 5.70 11.61
CA ASN A 60 9.61 6.76 12.26
C ASN A 60 9.46 7.96 11.31
N ILE A 61 8.78 7.69 10.19
CA ILE A 61 8.61 8.59 9.05
C ILE A 61 7.30 9.40 9.10
N GLY A 62 6.65 9.44 10.27
CA GLY A 62 5.52 10.33 10.55
C GLY A 62 5.94 11.80 10.62
N ASP A 63 4.98 12.66 10.99
CA ASP A 63 5.20 14.10 11.16
C ASP A 63 4.41 14.64 12.37
N THR A 64 5.01 14.51 13.55
CA THR A 64 4.46 15.01 14.82
C THR A 64 4.22 16.51 14.73
N ASP A 65 3.05 16.94 15.20
CA ASP A 65 2.55 18.31 15.09
C ASP A 65 2.47 18.86 13.65
N ARG A 66 2.59 18.00 12.63
CA ARG A 66 2.63 18.37 11.21
C ARG A 66 3.73 19.39 10.89
N ARG A 67 4.89 19.29 11.54
CA ARG A 67 6.01 20.24 11.42
C ARG A 67 6.50 20.33 9.98
N CYS A 68 6.74 19.20 9.34
CA CYS A 68 7.24 19.12 7.97
C CYS A 68 6.17 19.52 6.96
N SER A 69 4.93 19.05 7.13
CA SER A 69 3.80 19.46 6.29
C SER A 69 3.55 20.96 6.35
N LYS A 70 3.59 21.58 7.54
CA LYS A 70 3.46 23.04 7.69
C LYS A 70 4.59 23.77 6.98
N LEU A 71 5.83 23.28 7.09
CA LEU A 71 6.98 23.87 6.38
C LEU A 71 6.82 23.76 4.86
N ALA A 72 6.36 22.61 4.36
CA ALA A 72 6.14 22.38 2.92
C ALA A 72 5.09 23.32 2.32
N LEU A 73 4.12 23.76 3.14
CA LEU A 73 3.09 24.72 2.76
C LEU A 73 3.53 26.19 2.91
N LEU A 74 4.73 26.45 3.43
CA LEU A 74 5.26 27.80 3.62
C LEU A 74 6.27 28.15 2.53
N GLY A 75 6.08 29.31 1.90
CA GLY A 75 7.09 29.89 1.00
C GLY A 75 7.13 29.24 -0.38
N LYS A 76 8.33 28.98 -0.90
CA LYS A 76 8.53 28.37 -2.22
C LYS A 76 8.32 26.85 -2.12
N PRO A 77 7.73 26.20 -3.14
CA PRO A 77 7.59 24.75 -3.16
C PRO A 77 8.95 24.05 -2.96
N LEU A 78 9.01 23.13 -1.99
CA LEU A 78 10.17 22.29 -1.73
C LEU A 78 10.44 21.34 -2.91
N SER A 79 11.71 20.96 -3.10
CA SER A 79 12.07 19.89 -4.04
C SER A 79 11.44 18.56 -3.60
N ASN A 80 11.40 17.58 -4.52
CA ASN A 80 10.90 16.24 -4.18
C ASN A 80 11.75 15.60 -3.06
N GLU A 81 13.07 15.82 -3.08
CA GLU A 81 14.02 15.32 -2.08
C GLU A 81 13.79 15.99 -0.72
N GLU A 82 13.63 17.32 -0.70
CA GLU A 82 13.35 18.09 0.52
C GLU A 82 12.03 17.68 1.18
N LEU A 83 10.98 17.44 0.38
CA LEU A 83 9.69 16.94 0.90
C LEU A 83 9.83 15.58 1.59
N SER A 84 10.57 14.68 0.97
CA SER A 84 10.78 13.32 1.48
C SER A 84 11.70 13.29 2.69
N ALA A 85 12.70 14.17 2.75
CA ALA A 85 13.72 14.17 3.80
C ALA A 85 13.22 14.68 5.17
N CYS A 86 12.12 15.45 5.21
CA CYS A 86 11.56 15.95 6.46
C CYS A 86 10.50 14.99 7.02
N HIS A 87 10.76 14.42 8.20
CA HIS A 87 9.84 13.57 8.99
C HIS A 87 10.32 13.52 10.45
N ASP A 88 9.66 12.78 11.34
CA ASP A 88 10.00 12.71 12.77
C ASP A 88 11.41 12.16 13.05
N ALA A 89 11.89 11.28 12.18
CA ALA A 89 13.26 10.76 12.17
C ALA A 89 14.27 11.54 11.33
N SER A 90 13.96 12.77 10.89
CA SER A 90 14.90 13.57 10.08
C SER A 90 16.08 14.15 10.88
N ASP A 91 16.01 14.14 12.22
CA ASP A 91 17.07 14.59 13.13
C ASP A 91 17.18 13.65 14.35
N ASP A 92 17.88 14.06 15.41
CA ASP A 92 18.15 13.25 16.60
C ASP A 92 17.17 13.48 17.76
N ILE A 93 16.07 14.21 17.53
CA ILE A 93 15.04 14.43 18.55
C ILE A 93 13.96 13.35 18.41
N GLN A 94 13.67 12.63 19.48
CA GLN A 94 12.56 11.69 19.50
C GLN A 94 11.24 12.42 19.71
N ARG A 95 10.33 12.31 18.73
CA ARG A 95 9.02 12.99 18.72
C ARG A 95 7.83 12.04 18.86
N SER A 96 8.00 10.79 18.43
CA SER A 96 6.95 9.78 18.45
C SER A 96 7.48 8.47 19.03
N PRO A 97 7.79 8.43 20.34
CA PRO A 97 8.34 7.25 20.99
C PRO A 97 7.42 6.02 20.95
N GLN A 98 6.12 6.20 20.72
CA GLN A 98 5.16 5.12 20.53
C GLN A 98 5.42 4.24 19.29
N PHE A 99 6.24 4.70 18.34
CA PHE A 99 6.66 3.91 17.16
C PHE A 99 8.09 3.36 17.26
N MET A 100 8.77 3.53 18.40
CA MET A 100 10.05 2.87 18.65
C MET A 100 9.84 1.43 19.11
N ALA A 101 10.68 0.51 18.62
CA ALA A 101 10.77 -0.81 19.22
C ALA A 101 11.61 -0.72 20.52
N PRO A 102 11.20 -1.38 21.60
CA PRO A 102 12.00 -1.42 22.82
C PRO A 102 13.22 -2.33 22.63
N LEU A 103 14.32 -1.97 23.30
CA LEU A 103 15.52 -2.79 23.50
C LEU A 103 15.87 -2.74 24.99
N ARG A 104 16.38 -3.84 25.55
CA ARG A 104 16.75 -3.92 26.97
C ARG A 104 18.09 -4.62 27.14
N THR A 105 18.82 -4.32 28.21
CA THR A 105 19.94 -5.18 28.64
C THR A 105 19.62 -5.83 29.97
N ILE A 106 20.12 -7.04 30.17
CA ILE A 106 20.05 -7.70 31.48
C ILE A 106 20.93 -6.91 32.47
N PRO A 107 20.45 -6.61 33.69
CA PRO A 107 21.26 -5.96 34.73
C PRO A 107 22.50 -6.78 35.08
N ILE A 108 23.66 -6.13 35.20
CA ILE A 108 24.94 -6.78 35.49
C ILE A 108 25.42 -6.36 36.89
N PRO A 109 25.02 -7.05 37.97
CA PRO A 109 25.33 -6.60 39.32
C PRO A 109 26.82 -6.76 39.68
N ASN A 110 27.32 -5.89 40.58
CA ASN A 110 28.69 -5.92 41.10
C ASN A 110 29.76 -5.64 40.04
N LEU A 111 29.49 -4.74 39.10
CA LEU A 111 30.51 -4.28 38.17
C LEU A 111 31.54 -3.41 38.88
N SER A 112 32.79 -3.42 38.39
CA SER A 112 33.77 -2.52 38.95
C SER A 112 33.42 -1.06 38.64
N PRO A 113 33.79 -0.09 39.50
CA PRO A 113 33.48 1.32 39.25
C PRO A 113 34.03 1.87 37.93
N ASP A 114 35.13 1.30 37.43
CA ASP A 114 35.78 1.61 36.15
C ASP A 114 35.20 0.83 34.95
N ALA A 115 34.23 -0.05 35.17
CA ALA A 115 33.57 -0.76 34.09
C ALA A 115 32.76 0.23 33.23
N SER A 116 32.72 -0.06 31.93
CA SER A 116 32.00 0.76 30.96
C SER A 116 31.39 -0.10 29.85
N GLY A 117 30.43 0.46 29.13
CA GLY A 117 29.73 -0.25 28.07
C GLY A 117 29.42 0.61 26.86
N SER A 118 29.12 -0.03 25.75
CA SER A 118 28.75 0.65 24.50
C SER A 118 27.71 -0.18 23.75
N VAL A 119 26.76 0.51 23.12
CA VAL A 119 25.82 -0.07 22.16
C VAL A 119 26.14 0.54 20.80
N ALA A 120 26.43 -0.29 19.81
CA ALA A 120 26.94 0.17 18.52
C ALA A 120 26.32 -0.57 17.33
N ILE A 121 26.15 0.17 16.23
CA ILE A 121 25.86 -0.36 14.90
C ILE A 121 27.09 -0.11 14.03
N HIS A 122 27.74 -1.19 13.57
CA HIS A 122 29.01 -1.12 12.84
C HIS A 122 28.85 -1.03 11.32
N ASP A 123 27.74 -1.52 10.79
CA ASP A 123 27.45 -1.37 9.37
C ASP A 123 27.10 0.11 9.09
N PRO A 124 27.87 0.81 8.22
CA PRO A 124 27.70 2.24 8.03
C PRO A 124 26.35 2.60 7.42
N ILE A 125 25.85 1.78 6.48
CA ILE A 125 24.55 2.01 5.82
C ILE A 125 23.42 1.90 6.85
N ALA A 126 23.42 0.84 7.67
CA ALA A 126 22.46 0.68 8.75
C ALA A 126 22.61 1.79 9.80
N ARG A 127 23.84 2.21 10.14
CA ARG A 127 24.08 3.25 11.14
C ARG A 127 23.49 4.59 10.72
N ASP A 128 23.62 4.97 9.45
CA ASP A 128 23.06 6.20 8.90
C ASP A 128 21.51 6.19 8.93
N ASN A 129 20.91 5.00 8.81
CA ASN A 129 19.46 4.82 8.77
C ASN A 129 18.81 4.52 10.12
N VAL A 130 19.55 4.16 11.16
CA VAL A 130 18.99 3.67 12.43
C VAL A 130 19.38 4.57 13.58
N ARG A 131 18.42 4.88 14.45
CA ARG A 131 18.62 5.65 15.69
C ARG A 131 18.37 4.76 16.89
N ILE A 132 19.23 4.88 17.90
CA ILE A 132 19.05 4.24 19.21
C ILE A 132 18.98 5.34 20.26
N PHE A 133 18.03 5.24 21.18
CA PHE A 133 17.81 6.19 22.25
C PHE A 133 17.92 5.49 23.61
N LEU A 134 18.51 6.16 24.59
CA LEU A 134 18.50 5.77 25.99
C LEU A 134 17.35 6.44 26.71
N ARG A 135 16.64 5.69 27.54
CA ARG A 135 15.68 6.25 28.49
C ARG A 135 16.41 6.87 29.67
N GLU A 136 16.30 8.19 29.81
CA GLU A 136 16.75 8.91 30.99
C GLU A 136 15.56 9.59 31.65
N ASN A 137 15.08 9.04 32.77
CA ASN A 137 13.83 9.45 33.41
C ASN A 137 12.62 9.35 32.44
N SER A 138 12.01 10.49 32.10
CA SER A 138 10.90 10.58 31.15
C SER A 138 11.35 10.80 29.70
N ASP A 139 12.63 11.02 29.46
CA ASP A 139 13.15 11.54 28.21
C ASP A 139 13.90 10.45 27.42
N TRP A 140 13.97 10.62 26.11
CA TRP A 140 14.69 9.73 25.20
C TRP A 140 15.88 10.49 24.59
N VAL A 141 17.09 10.03 24.92
CA VAL A 141 18.34 10.69 24.54
C VAL A 141 19.06 9.88 23.46
N ILE A 142 19.40 10.51 22.33
CA ILE A 142 20.12 9.85 21.24
C ILE A 142 21.42 9.21 21.76
N THR A 143 21.64 7.96 21.39
CA THR A 143 22.81 7.17 21.78
C THR A 143 23.64 6.89 20.54
N SER A 144 24.85 7.46 20.49
CA SER A 144 25.81 7.20 19.40
C SER A 144 26.69 6.00 19.71
N ASN A 145 27.45 5.53 18.72
CA ASN A 145 28.42 4.43 18.90
C ASN A 145 29.51 4.77 19.93
N GLU A 146 29.77 6.06 20.14
CA GLU A 146 30.77 6.61 21.06
C GLU A 146 30.21 6.82 22.48
N TYR A 147 28.90 6.69 22.68
CA TYR A 147 28.31 6.83 24.01
C TYR A 147 28.81 5.71 24.92
N ASN A 148 29.39 6.11 26.06
CA ASN A 148 29.99 5.19 27.02
C ASN A 148 29.11 5.10 28.27
N PHE A 149 28.41 3.97 28.41
CA PHE A 149 27.57 3.69 29.57
C PHE A 149 28.44 3.47 30.82
N THR A 150 28.02 4.07 31.92
CA THR A 150 28.68 3.94 33.23
C THR A 150 28.38 2.58 33.87
N SER A 151 29.26 2.13 34.77
CA SER A 151 29.04 0.95 35.60
C SER A 151 27.65 0.96 36.27
N SER A 152 27.23 2.09 36.85
CA SER A 152 25.92 2.22 37.50
C SER A 152 24.73 2.04 36.54
N GLN A 153 24.83 2.49 35.29
CA GLN A 153 23.78 2.25 34.30
C GLN A 153 23.71 0.77 33.91
N LEU A 154 24.87 0.13 33.73
CA LEU A 154 24.97 -1.29 33.38
C LEU A 154 24.49 -2.22 34.51
N GLU A 155 24.75 -1.85 35.77
CA GLU A 155 24.27 -2.58 36.95
C GLU A 155 22.75 -2.60 37.06
N ASN A 156 22.07 -1.55 36.57
CA ASN A 156 20.61 -1.46 36.58
C ASN A 156 19.96 -2.02 35.30
N GLY A 157 20.76 -2.29 34.26
CA GLY A 157 20.28 -2.58 32.91
C GLY A 157 19.82 -1.33 32.18
N LEU A 158 19.95 -1.34 30.86
CA LEU A 158 19.58 -0.23 29.99
C LEU A 158 18.14 -0.40 29.49
N GLU A 159 17.40 0.70 29.46
CA GLU A 159 16.14 0.81 28.71
C GLU A 159 16.41 1.65 27.47
N LEU A 160 16.28 1.02 26.31
CA LEU A 160 16.66 1.58 25.02
C LEU A 160 15.45 1.55 24.08
N GLY A 161 15.41 2.46 23.11
CA GLY A 161 14.44 2.48 22.02
C GLY A 161 15.17 2.53 20.68
N ILE A 162 14.66 1.85 19.67
CA ILE A 162 15.21 1.85 18.31
C ILE A 162 14.14 2.21 17.28
N ASP A 163 14.48 3.10 16.35
CA ASP A 163 13.69 3.38 15.15
C ASP A 163 14.59 3.67 13.94
N ALA A 164 13.98 3.77 12.76
CA ALA A 164 14.67 4.07 11.51
C ALA A 164 14.31 5.45 10.94
N ARG A 165 15.26 6.03 10.20
CA ARG A 165 15.09 7.22 9.37
C ARG A 165 14.43 6.93 8.03
N ASP A 166 14.74 5.78 7.44
CA ASP A 166 14.18 5.39 6.15
C ASP A 166 13.63 3.96 6.19
N THR A 167 12.94 3.62 5.11
CA THR A 167 12.39 2.31 4.80
C THR A 167 13.39 1.46 4.03
N ARG A 168 13.01 0.24 3.64
CA ARG A 168 13.82 -0.58 2.74
C ARG A 168 13.87 0.07 1.36
N ARG A 169 15.06 0.23 0.77
CA ARG A 169 15.26 0.89 -0.53
C ARG A 169 16.01 0.00 -1.51
N PRO A 170 15.64 -0.01 -2.81
CA PRO A 170 16.40 -0.71 -3.84
C PRO A 170 17.80 -0.11 -3.97
N GLY A 171 18.83 -0.94 -3.98
CA GLY A 171 20.23 -0.51 -4.06
C GLY A 171 20.75 0.32 -2.87
N GLY A 172 19.94 0.49 -1.82
CA GLY A 172 20.27 1.22 -0.60
C GLY A 172 20.30 0.30 0.62
N TRP A 173 19.63 0.71 1.69
CA TRP A 173 19.50 -0.11 2.89
C TRP A 173 18.39 -1.15 2.74
N ASP A 174 18.71 -2.42 3.00
CA ASP A 174 17.78 -3.56 2.93
C ASP A 174 16.92 -3.74 4.19
N GLY A 175 17.07 -2.80 5.13
CA GLY A 175 16.37 -2.77 6.40
C GLY A 175 17.04 -3.54 7.53
N ARG A 176 18.14 -4.26 7.30
CA ARG A 176 18.77 -5.10 8.32
C ARG A 176 19.72 -4.29 9.18
N VAL A 177 19.71 -4.55 10.48
CA VAL A 177 20.65 -3.96 11.43
C VAL A 177 21.12 -5.02 12.42
N THR A 178 22.40 -4.94 12.79
CA THR A 178 22.95 -5.69 13.93
C THR A 178 23.34 -4.68 15.00
N VAL A 179 22.75 -4.81 16.19
CA VAL A 179 23.06 -3.99 17.35
C VAL A 179 23.97 -4.80 18.26
N GLN A 180 25.18 -4.29 18.50
CA GLN A 180 26.16 -4.93 19.37
C GLN A 180 26.23 -4.21 20.71
N PHE A 181 26.04 -4.94 21.80
CA PHE A 181 26.28 -4.49 23.16
C PHE A 181 27.61 -5.03 23.67
N THR A 182 28.48 -4.15 24.15
CA THR A 182 29.81 -4.51 24.67
C THR A 182 29.99 -3.94 26.06
N VAL A 183 30.46 -4.76 27.00
CA VAL A 183 30.82 -4.36 28.36
C VAL A 183 32.32 -4.62 28.57
N ARG A 184 33.01 -3.70 29.23
CA ARG A 184 34.45 -3.76 29.52
C ARG A 184 34.67 -3.44 30.99
N GLY A 185 35.55 -4.16 31.67
CA GLY A 185 35.83 -3.95 33.09
C GLY A 185 36.88 -4.93 33.59
N GLN A 186 37.76 -4.50 34.50
CA GLN A 186 38.83 -5.34 35.08
C GLN A 186 39.69 -6.08 34.04
N GLY A 187 39.94 -5.47 32.86
CA GLY A 187 40.68 -6.09 31.77
C GLY A 187 39.93 -7.19 30.99
N GLN A 188 38.65 -7.41 31.29
CA GLN A 188 37.76 -8.31 30.55
C GLN A 188 36.88 -7.53 29.57
N THR A 189 36.39 -8.21 28.54
CA THR A 189 35.40 -7.68 27.59
C THR A 189 34.36 -8.76 27.32
N SER A 190 33.08 -8.41 27.44
CA SER A 190 31.95 -9.25 27.09
C SER A 190 31.16 -8.59 25.98
N VAL A 191 30.74 -9.36 24.98
CA VAL A 191 30.04 -8.87 23.79
C VAL A 191 28.84 -9.75 23.54
N ASP A 192 27.72 -9.11 23.24
CA ASP A 192 26.52 -9.76 22.75
C ASP A 192 25.88 -8.90 21.66
N ALA A 193 25.05 -9.51 20.82
CA ALA A 193 24.42 -8.83 19.71
C ALA A 193 23.04 -9.41 19.42
N LEU A 194 22.19 -8.57 18.85
CA LEU A 194 20.92 -8.99 18.26
C LEU A 194 20.76 -8.38 16.88
N LYS A 195 19.94 -9.02 16.06
CA LYS A 195 19.60 -8.53 14.73
C LYS A 195 18.15 -8.10 14.71
N LEU A 196 17.90 -6.98 14.05
CA LEU A 196 16.55 -6.53 13.76
C LEU A 196 16.39 -6.24 12.28
N ARG A 197 15.15 -6.05 11.89
CA ARG A 197 14.81 -5.56 10.57
C ARG A 197 13.72 -4.50 10.61
N VAL A 198 13.90 -3.41 9.87
CA VAL A 198 12.84 -2.43 9.70
C VAL A 198 11.64 -3.10 9.02
N ALA A 199 10.44 -2.87 9.54
CA ALA A 199 9.21 -3.41 8.97
C ALA A 199 9.07 -2.98 7.50
N PRO A 200 8.57 -3.86 6.61
CA PRO A 200 8.28 -3.47 5.23
C PRO A 200 7.15 -2.44 5.20
N ILE A 201 7.09 -1.65 4.13
CA ILE A 201 5.88 -0.91 3.79
C ILE A 201 5.00 -1.81 2.92
N LEU A 202 3.74 -1.99 3.31
CA LEU A 202 2.77 -2.87 2.68
C LEU A 202 1.59 -2.06 2.16
N THR A 203 1.01 -2.51 1.05
CA THR A 203 -0.20 -1.95 0.42
C THR A 203 -1.43 -2.66 0.98
N HIS A 204 -2.58 -2.00 0.88
CA HIS A 204 -3.85 -2.54 1.37
C HIS A 204 -4.51 -3.47 0.36
N HIS A 205 -5.40 -4.34 0.85
CA HIS A 205 -6.28 -5.16 0.00
C HIS A 205 -7.75 -4.98 0.42
N HIS A 206 -8.68 -5.21 -0.50
CA HIS A 206 -10.11 -4.94 -0.30
C HIS A 206 -10.83 -5.80 0.76
N ALA A 207 -10.19 -6.89 1.23
CA ALA A 207 -10.70 -7.64 2.37
C ALA A 207 -10.39 -6.99 3.74
N GLN A 208 -9.58 -5.92 3.78
CA GLN A 208 -9.39 -5.11 4.98
C GLN A 208 -10.53 -4.09 5.14
N PRO A 209 -11.02 -3.86 6.38
CA PRO A 209 -12.01 -2.82 6.66
C PRO A 209 -11.55 -1.43 6.26
N VAL A 210 -12.46 -0.61 5.72
CA VAL A 210 -12.20 0.79 5.38
C VAL A 210 -12.20 1.64 6.65
N LEU A 211 -11.16 2.47 6.81
CA LEU A 211 -11.03 3.44 7.89
C LEU A 211 -11.34 4.87 7.42
N GLU A 212 -10.94 5.22 6.20
CA GLU A 212 -11.12 6.55 5.61
C GLU A 212 -11.17 6.42 4.09
N ILE A 213 -12.04 7.19 3.45
CA ILE A 213 -12.18 7.27 1.99
C ILE A 213 -11.54 8.58 1.52
N LEU A 214 -10.84 8.55 0.39
CA LEU A 214 -10.16 9.70 -0.20
C LEU A 214 -10.81 10.04 -1.54
N THR A 215 -10.95 11.32 -1.86
CA THR A 215 -11.31 11.81 -3.21
C THR A 215 -10.75 13.22 -3.43
N THR A 216 -10.74 13.71 -4.66
CA THR A 216 -10.40 15.12 -4.93
C THR A 216 -11.63 16.01 -4.77
N ALA A 217 -11.50 17.11 -4.04
CA ALA A 217 -12.60 18.05 -3.82
C ALA A 217 -12.99 18.70 -5.14
N GLY A 218 -14.29 18.87 -5.39
CA GLY A 218 -14.74 19.57 -6.59
C GLY A 218 -14.68 21.10 -6.50
N ASN A 219 -14.75 21.67 -5.29
CA ASN A 219 -14.88 23.12 -5.07
C ASN A 219 -13.63 23.94 -5.41
N SER A 220 -12.44 23.33 -5.36
CA SER A 220 -11.16 23.93 -5.76
C SER A 220 -10.83 23.70 -7.23
N THR A 221 -11.50 22.74 -7.86
CA THR A 221 -11.43 22.54 -9.30
C THR A 221 -12.46 23.45 -9.97
N PHE A 222 -12.15 24.09 -11.09
CA PHE A 222 -13.18 24.77 -11.90
C PHE A 222 -14.15 23.77 -12.58
N ASN A 223 -14.21 22.52 -12.09
CA ASN A 223 -14.89 21.38 -12.68
C ASN A 223 -16.15 21.04 -11.85
N PHE A 224 -17.28 21.65 -12.21
CA PHE A 224 -18.57 21.39 -11.57
C PHE A 224 -19.02 19.92 -11.68
N PHE A 225 -18.50 19.14 -12.64
CA PHE A 225 -18.78 17.71 -12.72
C PHE A 225 -18.13 16.94 -11.57
N GLN A 226 -16.92 17.35 -11.15
CA GLN A 226 -16.28 16.77 -9.97
C GLN A 226 -17.04 17.13 -8.71
N GLU A 227 -17.45 18.39 -8.55
CA GLU A 227 -18.26 18.82 -7.39
C GLU A 227 -19.56 18.02 -7.28
N ARG A 228 -20.24 17.82 -8.40
CA ARG A 228 -21.45 17.01 -8.46
C ARG A 228 -21.18 15.54 -8.14
N PHE A 229 -20.12 14.96 -8.70
CA PHE A 229 -19.72 13.58 -8.39
C PHE A 229 -19.49 13.42 -6.89
N VAL A 230 -18.72 14.31 -6.26
CA VAL A 230 -18.44 14.26 -4.81
C VAL A 230 -19.73 14.37 -4.00
N SER A 231 -20.63 15.31 -4.35
CA SER A 231 -21.94 15.44 -3.68
C SER A 231 -22.80 14.18 -3.83
N ASP A 232 -22.88 13.61 -5.02
CA ASP A 232 -23.67 12.40 -5.28
C ASP A 232 -23.03 11.16 -4.62
N PHE A 233 -21.71 11.12 -4.52
CA PHE A 233 -20.94 10.10 -3.81
C PHE A 233 -21.18 10.15 -2.30
N GLU A 234 -21.08 11.33 -1.67
CA GLU A 234 -21.42 11.54 -0.26
C GLU A 234 -22.87 11.12 0.03
N ALA A 235 -23.82 11.56 -0.80
CA ALA A 235 -25.22 11.19 -0.65
C ALA A 235 -25.46 9.67 -0.82
N ALA A 236 -24.64 8.99 -1.64
CA ALA A 236 -24.67 7.54 -1.77
C ALA A 236 -24.13 6.86 -0.50
N LEU A 237 -22.99 7.31 0.05
CA LEU A 237 -22.43 6.80 1.30
C LEU A 237 -23.42 6.93 2.46
N ASP A 238 -24.05 8.10 2.61
CA ASP A 238 -25.08 8.36 3.63
C ASP A 238 -26.27 7.41 3.50
N ARG A 239 -26.75 7.19 2.27
CA ARG A 239 -27.89 6.30 2.00
C ARG A 239 -27.57 4.83 2.30
N ILE A 240 -26.33 4.42 2.05
CA ILE A 240 -25.83 3.06 2.33
C ILE A 240 -25.58 2.86 3.83
N GLY A 241 -25.35 3.95 4.57
CA GLY A 241 -24.98 3.93 5.99
C GLY A 241 -23.50 3.65 6.19
N ILE A 242 -22.64 4.26 5.38
CA ILE A 242 -21.18 4.21 5.56
C ILE A 242 -20.74 5.42 6.38
N ASP A 243 -20.22 5.17 7.57
CA ASP A 243 -19.78 6.22 8.51
C ASP A 243 -18.26 6.54 8.39
N SER A 244 -17.54 5.89 7.47
CA SER A 244 -16.11 6.15 7.25
C SER A 244 -15.91 7.60 6.81
N PRO A 245 -14.98 8.36 7.40
CA PRO A 245 -14.68 9.74 6.99
C PRO A 245 -14.30 9.83 5.52
N LEU A 246 -14.74 10.90 4.85
CA LEU A 246 -14.33 11.26 3.50
C LEU A 246 -13.35 12.43 3.56
N PHE A 247 -12.08 12.16 3.22
CA PHE A 247 -11.07 13.19 3.03
C PHE A 247 -11.10 13.68 1.59
N GLN A 248 -11.22 14.99 1.41
CA GLN A 248 -11.22 15.63 0.10
C GLN A 248 -9.94 16.44 -0.11
N PHE A 249 -9.15 16.10 -1.13
CA PHE A 249 -7.99 16.89 -1.55
C PHE A 249 -8.47 18.21 -2.18
N ASN A 250 -8.33 19.32 -1.46
CA ASN A 250 -8.84 20.63 -1.87
C ASN A 250 -7.78 21.55 -2.50
N ALA A 251 -6.56 21.06 -2.70
CA ALA A 251 -5.44 21.81 -3.26
C ALA A 251 -4.96 21.23 -4.60
N SER A 252 -5.83 20.51 -5.31
CA SER A 252 -5.54 19.92 -6.62
C SER A 252 -6.76 19.95 -7.54
N ASP A 253 -6.48 20.00 -8.84
CA ASP A 253 -7.40 19.83 -9.95
C ASP A 253 -7.32 18.43 -10.60
N ASP A 254 -6.45 17.56 -10.09
CA ASP A 254 -6.29 16.18 -10.51
C ASP A 254 -7.40 15.33 -9.85
N ILE A 255 -8.43 15.01 -10.61
CA ILE A 255 -9.62 14.28 -10.12
C ILE A 255 -9.32 12.80 -9.78
N TRP A 256 -8.16 12.28 -10.18
CA TRP A 256 -7.81 10.88 -10.08
C TRP A 256 -7.14 10.55 -8.75
N ALA A 257 -7.90 10.61 -7.66
CA ALA A 257 -7.37 10.34 -6.32
C ALA A 257 -6.75 8.93 -6.18
N GLN A 258 -7.20 7.96 -6.98
CA GLN A 258 -6.59 6.63 -7.04
C GLN A 258 -5.18 6.66 -7.61
N ASP A 259 -4.88 7.58 -8.52
CA ASP A 259 -3.67 7.48 -9.34
C ASP A 259 -2.44 8.12 -8.73
N PHE A 260 -2.62 9.21 -7.99
CA PHE A 260 -1.49 9.98 -7.45
C PHE A 260 -1.07 9.55 -6.04
N VAL A 261 -1.90 8.74 -5.36
CA VAL A 261 -1.63 8.20 -4.02
C VAL A 261 -2.04 6.73 -3.93
N GLU A 262 -1.24 5.93 -3.25
CA GLU A 262 -1.61 4.58 -2.80
C GLU A 262 -1.49 4.50 -1.28
N PRO A 263 -2.58 4.26 -0.53
CA PRO A 263 -2.52 4.00 0.90
C PRO A 263 -1.86 2.66 1.24
N GLY A 264 -1.01 2.67 2.27
CA GLY A 264 -0.44 1.47 2.85
C GLY A 264 -0.12 1.63 4.34
N TYR A 265 0.68 0.71 4.86
CA TYR A 265 0.99 0.64 6.28
C TYR A 265 2.35 -0.04 6.54
N THR A 266 2.86 0.18 7.73
CA THR A 266 3.94 -0.62 8.31
C THR A 266 3.62 -0.92 9.76
N SER A 267 4.00 -2.10 10.24
CA SER A 267 3.63 -2.54 11.59
C SER A 267 4.66 -3.47 12.21
N MET A 268 4.70 -3.44 13.54
CA MET A 268 5.52 -4.30 14.39
C MET A 268 4.68 -4.85 15.56
N PRO A 269 5.14 -5.92 16.25
CA PRO A 269 4.47 -6.41 17.44
C PRO A 269 4.43 -5.36 18.55
N GLY A 270 3.41 -5.46 19.41
CA GLY A 270 3.26 -4.63 20.60
C GLY A 270 2.47 -5.36 21.67
N PRO A 271 2.56 -4.92 22.93
CA PRO A 271 2.02 -5.66 24.07
C PRO A 271 0.48 -5.78 24.07
N ASN A 272 -0.21 -4.90 23.34
CA ASN A 272 -1.68 -4.88 23.23
C ASN A 272 -2.16 -5.13 21.79
N GLY A 273 -1.30 -5.70 20.94
CA GLY A 273 -1.53 -5.86 19.50
C GLY A 273 -0.53 -5.06 18.66
N PRO A 274 -0.65 -5.14 17.31
CA PRO A 274 0.25 -4.45 16.39
C PRO A 274 0.36 -2.95 16.64
N ILE A 275 1.58 -2.44 16.65
CA ILE A 275 1.87 -1.00 16.54
C ILE A 275 2.00 -0.68 15.06
N THR A 276 1.13 0.19 14.54
CA THR A 276 0.99 0.48 13.11
C THR A 276 1.19 1.96 12.83
N LEU A 277 1.97 2.27 11.78
CA LEU A 277 2.03 3.57 11.15
C LEU A 277 1.36 3.46 9.76
N GLN A 278 0.38 4.32 9.47
CA GLN A 278 -0.15 4.45 8.11
C GLN A 278 0.91 5.07 7.21
N VAL A 279 1.03 4.66 5.95
CA VAL A 279 2.04 5.19 5.03
C VAL A 279 1.42 5.44 3.68
N MET A 280 1.49 6.69 3.21
CA MET A 280 0.98 7.06 1.89
C MET A 280 2.11 6.99 0.86
N PHE A 281 1.93 6.23 -0.21
CA PHE A 281 2.85 6.22 -1.34
C PHE A 281 2.43 7.34 -2.31
N ARG A 282 3.38 8.19 -2.70
CA ARG A 282 3.20 9.09 -3.84
C ARG A 282 3.48 8.33 -5.14
N SER A 283 2.65 8.53 -6.17
CA SER A 283 2.91 8.01 -7.53
C SER A 283 4.29 8.40 -8.04
N ALA A 284 4.95 7.54 -8.81
CA ALA A 284 6.33 7.73 -9.28
C ALA A 284 6.52 8.80 -10.38
N GLN A 285 5.57 9.72 -10.51
CA GLN A 285 5.44 10.73 -11.56
C GLN A 285 5.87 12.10 -11.02
N ASP A 286 7.05 12.57 -11.41
CA ASP A 286 7.72 13.76 -10.86
C ASP A 286 6.86 15.02 -10.94
N ASP A 287 6.24 15.24 -12.09
CA ASP A 287 5.47 16.42 -12.50
C ASP A 287 3.97 16.30 -12.18
N ARG A 288 3.51 15.15 -11.65
CA ARG A 288 2.13 15.02 -11.14
C ARG A 288 2.03 15.64 -9.75
N VAL A 289 1.81 16.96 -9.74
CA VAL A 289 1.82 17.82 -8.54
C VAL A 289 0.86 17.32 -7.44
N ALA A 290 -0.29 16.76 -7.81
CA ALA A 290 -1.30 16.24 -6.88
C ALA A 290 -0.73 15.24 -5.87
N GLY A 291 0.21 14.39 -6.29
CA GLY A 291 0.85 13.40 -5.42
C GLY A 291 1.69 13.98 -4.29
N ARG A 292 2.09 15.26 -4.36
CA ARG A 292 2.80 15.95 -3.28
C ARG A 292 1.92 16.14 -2.04
N GLN A 293 0.60 16.10 -2.21
CA GLN A 293 -0.35 16.27 -1.12
C GLN A 293 -0.25 15.17 -0.05
N VAL A 294 0.36 14.02 -0.35
CA VAL A 294 0.65 13.01 0.69
C VAL A 294 1.64 13.54 1.73
N PHE A 295 2.60 14.37 1.30
CA PHE A 295 3.61 15.00 2.15
C PHE A 295 3.07 16.28 2.82
N GLU A 296 2.24 17.04 2.10
CA GLU A 296 1.75 18.37 2.51
C GLU A 296 0.49 18.30 3.39
N TYR A 297 -0.44 17.38 3.11
CA TYR A 297 -1.77 17.34 3.75
C TYR A 297 -2.02 16.09 4.58
N LEU A 298 -1.56 14.91 4.13
CA LEU A 298 -1.86 13.65 4.84
C LEU A 298 -0.85 13.33 5.94
N ARG A 299 0.44 13.65 5.78
CA ARG A 299 1.46 13.29 6.78
C ARG A 299 1.19 13.92 8.14
N SER A 300 1.30 13.10 9.18
CA SER A 300 1.01 13.45 10.57
C SER A 300 1.68 12.46 11.52
N ALA A 301 1.52 12.63 12.84
CA ALA A 301 2.16 11.77 13.83
C ALA A 301 1.91 10.26 13.56
N GLY A 302 0.68 9.87 13.21
CA GLY A 302 0.31 8.48 12.91
C GLY A 302 0.35 8.09 11.42
N ARG A 303 0.84 8.98 10.55
CA ARG A 303 0.84 8.76 9.09
C ARG A 303 2.14 9.26 8.48
N GLY A 304 2.96 8.35 7.98
CA GLY A 304 4.12 8.64 7.15
C GLY A 304 3.78 8.79 5.67
N ALA A 305 4.80 9.15 4.88
CA ALA A 305 4.71 9.21 3.44
C ALA A 305 6.04 8.76 2.80
N VAL A 306 5.94 8.09 1.64
CA VAL A 306 7.09 7.62 0.88
C VAL A 306 6.93 7.96 -0.59
N GLN A 307 8.06 8.07 -1.29
CA GLN A 307 8.10 8.20 -2.74
C GLN A 307 9.27 7.41 -3.31
N HIS A 308 9.11 6.90 -4.52
CA HIS A 308 10.16 6.34 -5.36
C HIS A 308 9.93 6.89 -6.77
N ILE A 309 10.50 8.07 -6.99
CA ILE A 309 10.27 8.91 -8.15
C ILE A 309 11.09 8.38 -9.32
N GLY A 310 10.51 8.33 -10.52
CA GLY A 310 11.14 7.66 -11.67
C GLY A 310 11.17 8.43 -12.97
N GLY A 311 10.43 9.54 -13.09
CA GLY A 311 10.48 10.40 -14.25
C GLY A 311 9.17 11.13 -14.56
N ALA A 312 9.10 11.63 -15.80
CA ALA A 312 7.94 12.34 -16.31
C ALA A 312 6.66 11.50 -16.23
N ARG A 313 5.52 12.17 -16.12
CA ARG A 313 4.19 11.58 -16.06
C ARG A 313 3.98 10.61 -17.22
N ASN A 314 3.70 9.37 -16.88
CA ASN A 314 3.28 8.31 -17.77
C ASN A 314 2.31 7.43 -16.98
N GLU A 315 1.11 7.21 -17.52
CA GLU A 315 0.03 6.57 -16.78
C GLU A 315 0.32 5.14 -16.36
N ILE A 316 1.33 4.46 -16.94
CA ILE A 316 1.80 3.17 -16.40
C ILE A 316 2.27 3.28 -14.94
N ASN A 317 2.68 4.48 -14.49
CA ASN A 317 3.18 4.77 -13.14
C ASN A 317 2.11 5.30 -12.17
N SER A 318 0.86 5.37 -12.62
CA SER A 318 -0.28 5.75 -11.78
C SER A 318 -0.70 4.58 -10.89
N MET A 319 -1.22 4.89 -9.70
CA MET A 319 -1.49 3.88 -8.69
C MET A 319 -2.78 3.09 -8.92
N GLY A 320 -3.69 3.49 -9.83
CA GLY A 320 -4.72 2.57 -10.37
C GLY A 320 -4.12 1.34 -11.06
N ASN A 321 -2.85 1.43 -11.46
CA ASN A 321 -2.10 0.31 -12.00
C ASN A 321 -1.46 -0.61 -10.93
N LEU A 322 -1.71 -0.36 -9.64
CA LEU A 322 -1.18 -1.11 -8.50
C LEU A 322 -2.34 -1.56 -7.61
N GLU A 323 -2.52 -2.88 -7.47
CA GLU A 323 -3.56 -3.48 -6.62
C GLU A 323 -2.99 -4.62 -5.78
N THR A 324 -3.75 -5.15 -4.82
CA THR A 324 -3.26 -6.21 -3.92
C THR A 324 -4.21 -7.41 -3.84
N ILE A 325 -3.70 -8.59 -4.21
CA ILE A 325 -4.33 -9.88 -3.95
C ILE A 325 -4.37 -10.09 -2.43
N PRO A 326 -5.53 -10.38 -1.80
CA PRO A 326 -5.62 -10.64 -0.37
C PRO A 326 -4.79 -11.88 0.05
N PRO A 327 -4.57 -12.12 1.37
CA PRO A 327 -3.73 -13.21 1.85
C PRO A 327 -4.13 -14.61 1.35
N TYR A 328 -3.13 -15.44 1.05
CA TYR A 328 -3.33 -16.82 0.59
C TYR A 328 -2.10 -17.70 0.82
N LYS A 329 -2.25 -19.00 0.57
CA LYS A 329 -1.16 -19.98 0.57
C LYS A 329 -1.18 -20.74 -0.75
N HIS A 330 -0.03 -20.90 -1.39
CA HIS A 330 0.08 -21.64 -2.63
C HIS A 330 1.46 -22.30 -2.77
N ASN A 331 1.50 -23.55 -3.24
CA ASN A 331 2.73 -24.32 -3.46
C ASN A 331 3.73 -24.31 -2.29
N GLY A 332 3.23 -24.42 -1.06
CA GLY A 332 4.07 -24.42 0.15
C GLY A 332 4.64 -23.05 0.54
N LYS A 333 4.23 -21.98 -0.13
CA LYS A 333 4.55 -20.59 0.23
C LYS A 333 3.33 -19.89 0.83
N GLU A 334 3.57 -19.07 1.83
CA GLU A 334 2.55 -18.26 2.49
C GLU A 334 2.73 -16.79 2.13
N TYR A 335 1.60 -16.12 1.91
CA TYR A 335 1.53 -14.69 1.62
C TYR A 335 0.62 -14.03 2.65
N PRO A 336 1.09 -13.83 3.89
CA PRO A 336 0.26 -13.38 5.01
C PRO A 336 -0.28 -11.95 4.83
N ALA A 337 0.40 -11.12 4.03
CA ALA A 337 -0.05 -9.79 3.63
C ALA A 337 -0.54 -9.73 2.18
N GLY A 338 -0.74 -10.87 1.52
CA GLY A 338 -1.09 -10.93 0.11
C GLY A 338 0.09 -10.69 -0.84
N ARG A 339 -0.21 -10.35 -2.09
CA ARG A 339 0.78 -9.97 -3.12
C ARG A 339 0.25 -8.84 -3.98
N ILE A 340 1.13 -7.93 -4.37
CA ILE A 340 0.79 -6.87 -5.31
C ILE A 340 0.58 -7.47 -6.71
N ILE A 341 -0.39 -6.94 -7.45
CA ILE A 341 -0.46 -6.99 -8.92
C ILE A 341 -0.16 -5.60 -9.47
N LEU A 342 0.60 -5.55 -10.55
CA LEU A 342 1.08 -4.31 -11.15
C LEU A 342 1.05 -4.46 -12.67
N GLY A 343 0.47 -3.52 -13.40
CA GLY A 343 0.38 -3.66 -14.86
C GLY A 343 1.67 -3.31 -15.59
N ALA A 344 1.97 -4.06 -16.64
CA ALA A 344 3.10 -3.88 -17.54
C ALA A 344 2.61 -3.68 -18.98
N GLN A 345 3.35 -2.87 -19.73
CA GLN A 345 3.10 -2.59 -21.14
C GLN A 345 4.23 -3.18 -21.99
N GLY A 346 4.05 -4.43 -22.44
CA GLY A 346 5.14 -5.20 -23.06
C GLY A 346 6.32 -5.41 -22.11
N SER A 347 7.48 -4.83 -22.42
CA SER A 347 8.65 -4.84 -21.54
C SER A 347 8.74 -3.64 -20.59
N LEU A 348 7.85 -2.65 -20.74
CA LEU A 348 7.82 -1.47 -19.88
C LEU A 348 7.13 -1.84 -18.57
N THR A 349 7.75 -1.46 -17.45
CA THR A 349 7.25 -1.70 -16.10
C THR A 349 7.23 -0.39 -15.30
N PRO A 350 6.35 -0.25 -14.30
CA PRO A 350 6.28 0.98 -13.52
C PRO A 350 7.54 1.21 -12.69
N TYR A 351 7.96 2.46 -12.55
CA TYR A 351 9.14 2.84 -11.78
C TYR A 351 9.07 2.40 -10.31
N ILE A 352 7.87 2.38 -9.72
CA ILE A 352 7.68 1.96 -8.32
C ILE A 352 8.02 0.49 -8.05
N LEU A 353 8.12 -0.34 -9.09
CA LEU A 353 8.36 -1.79 -8.98
C LEU A 353 9.57 -2.13 -8.10
N ASP A 354 10.70 -1.46 -8.29
CA ASP A 354 11.93 -1.72 -7.54
C ASP A 354 11.76 -1.42 -6.04
N TYR A 355 11.01 -0.37 -5.70
CA TYR A 355 10.68 -0.05 -4.32
C TYR A 355 9.79 -1.11 -3.68
N LEU A 356 8.78 -1.59 -4.38
CA LEU A 356 7.87 -2.64 -3.90
C LEU A 356 8.60 -3.98 -3.72
N GLN A 357 9.51 -4.32 -4.64
CA GLN A 357 10.35 -5.51 -4.54
C GLN A 357 11.29 -5.45 -3.33
N ALA A 358 11.83 -4.28 -3.00
CA ALA A 358 12.67 -4.09 -1.81
C ALA A 358 11.94 -4.37 -0.49
N GLN A 359 10.60 -4.38 -0.49
CA GLN A 359 9.80 -4.72 0.70
C GLN A 359 9.72 -6.24 0.93
N GLU A 360 10.00 -7.04 -0.10
CA GLU A 360 10.07 -8.52 -0.14
C GLU A 360 8.78 -9.29 0.18
N LEU A 361 7.85 -8.73 0.95
CA LEU A 361 6.71 -9.48 1.49
C LEU A 361 5.54 -9.62 0.51
N GLN A 362 5.17 -8.53 -0.18
CA GLN A 362 4.10 -8.50 -1.19
C GLN A 362 4.67 -8.57 -2.61
N GLN A 363 5.62 -9.46 -2.86
CA GLN A 363 6.35 -9.57 -4.13
C GLN A 363 5.42 -9.43 -5.36
N PRO A 364 5.56 -8.34 -6.16
CA PRO A 364 4.62 -8.02 -7.23
C PRO A 364 4.51 -9.10 -8.31
N LEU A 365 3.31 -9.21 -8.88
CA LEU A 365 3.00 -9.95 -10.10
C LEU A 365 2.68 -8.98 -11.22
N LEU A 366 3.36 -9.14 -12.36
CA LEU A 366 3.16 -8.26 -13.51
C LEU A 366 2.03 -8.78 -14.40
N LEU A 367 0.97 -7.98 -14.56
CA LEU A 367 -0.16 -8.28 -15.45
C LEU A 367 0.00 -7.56 -16.79
N ASP A 368 -0.47 -8.16 -17.89
CA ASP A 368 -0.51 -7.48 -19.19
C ASP A 368 -1.67 -6.46 -19.20
N THR A 369 -1.31 -5.18 -19.16
CA THR A 369 -2.23 -4.05 -19.29
C THR A 369 -2.01 -3.26 -20.59
N ASP A 370 -1.16 -3.75 -21.48
CA ASP A 370 -0.81 -3.05 -22.72
C ASP A 370 -2.00 -2.89 -23.65
N TRP A 371 -3.00 -3.76 -23.53
CA TRP A 371 -4.21 -3.76 -24.34
C TRP A 371 -5.24 -2.67 -23.96
N LEU A 372 -5.05 -1.96 -22.84
CA LEU A 372 -5.94 -0.90 -22.35
C LEU A 372 -5.42 0.49 -22.72
N ALA A 373 -6.28 1.44 -23.06
CA ALA A 373 -5.88 2.78 -23.47
C ALA A 373 -5.19 3.55 -22.34
N VAL A 374 -5.73 3.47 -21.11
CA VAL A 374 -5.10 4.02 -19.89
C VAL A 374 -4.00 3.07 -19.41
N GLY A 375 -4.33 1.78 -19.23
CA GLY A 375 -3.32 0.74 -19.04
C GLY A 375 -3.18 0.26 -17.60
N HIS A 376 -4.27 0.24 -16.83
CA HIS A 376 -4.29 -0.07 -15.40
C HIS A 376 -4.93 -1.42 -15.08
N VAL A 377 -4.57 -2.00 -13.93
CA VAL A 377 -5.12 -3.30 -13.49
C VAL A 377 -6.53 -3.19 -12.92
N ASP A 378 -6.87 -2.06 -12.29
CA ASP A 378 -8.19 -1.80 -11.70
C ASP A 378 -9.31 -1.69 -12.76
N GLU A 379 -8.97 -1.47 -14.03
CA GLU A 379 -9.92 -1.45 -15.16
C GLU A 379 -10.55 -2.83 -15.42
N PHE A 380 -9.92 -3.93 -14.98
CA PHE A 380 -10.38 -5.28 -15.29
C PHE A 380 -10.23 -6.33 -14.20
N VAL A 381 -9.56 -6.07 -13.08
CA VAL A 381 -9.44 -7.00 -11.95
C VAL A 381 -9.85 -6.33 -10.64
N GLN A 382 -10.60 -7.03 -9.80
CA GLN A 382 -10.93 -6.61 -8.44
C GLN A 382 -10.96 -7.83 -7.51
N PHE A 383 -10.65 -7.63 -6.23
CA PHE A 383 -10.83 -8.66 -5.20
C PHE A 383 -11.91 -8.24 -4.21
N LEU A 384 -12.74 -9.18 -3.77
CA LEU A 384 -13.76 -8.95 -2.75
C LEU A 384 -13.58 -9.92 -1.58
N PRO A 385 -13.82 -9.49 -0.33
CA PRO A 385 -13.93 -10.43 0.79
C PRO A 385 -15.11 -11.39 0.54
N SER A 386 -14.92 -12.66 0.89
CA SER A 386 -15.92 -13.70 0.71
C SER A 386 -15.87 -14.71 1.85
N ASN A 387 -17.02 -15.28 2.20
CA ASN A 387 -17.11 -16.32 3.21
C ASN A 387 -16.83 -17.71 2.61
N ASN A 388 -15.62 -17.90 2.10
CA ASN A 388 -15.11 -19.16 1.56
C ASN A 388 -13.77 -19.51 2.24
N SER A 389 -13.15 -20.63 1.85
CA SER A 389 -11.87 -21.07 2.42
C SER A 389 -10.69 -20.14 2.10
N LEU A 390 -10.79 -19.33 1.04
CA LEU A 390 -9.78 -18.33 0.69
C LEU A 390 -9.96 -17.03 1.52
N GLY A 391 -11.18 -16.74 1.97
CA GLY A 391 -11.57 -15.47 2.57
C GLY A 391 -11.86 -14.37 1.54
N TRP A 392 -11.73 -14.67 0.25
CA TRP A 392 -11.90 -13.72 -0.85
C TRP A 392 -12.22 -14.42 -2.17
N VAL A 393 -12.69 -13.65 -3.15
CA VAL A 393 -12.89 -14.06 -4.55
C VAL A 393 -12.28 -13.01 -5.48
N MET A 394 -11.97 -13.43 -6.70
CA MET A 394 -11.51 -12.54 -7.76
C MET A 394 -12.68 -12.20 -8.69
N LEU A 395 -12.85 -10.92 -8.99
CA LEU A 395 -13.72 -10.44 -10.05
C LEU A 395 -12.88 -10.03 -11.24
N VAL A 396 -13.41 -10.24 -12.43
CA VAL A 396 -12.74 -9.88 -13.68
C VAL A 396 -13.73 -9.39 -14.72
N SER A 397 -13.37 -8.37 -15.50
CA SER A 397 -14.19 -7.89 -16.63
C SER A 397 -14.42 -9.01 -17.66
N ASP A 398 -15.62 -9.07 -18.23
CA ASP A 398 -16.03 -10.04 -19.25
C ASP A 398 -16.64 -9.33 -20.47
N PRO A 399 -15.81 -9.07 -21.51
CA PRO A 399 -16.24 -8.47 -22.77
C PRO A 399 -17.34 -9.26 -23.49
N LEU A 400 -17.28 -10.59 -23.44
CA LEU A 400 -18.20 -11.44 -24.19
C LEU A 400 -19.56 -11.51 -23.50
N ALA A 401 -19.60 -11.60 -22.17
CA ALA A 401 -20.85 -11.53 -21.42
C ALA A 401 -21.58 -10.20 -21.63
N GLY A 402 -20.85 -9.08 -21.73
CA GLY A 402 -21.44 -7.78 -22.08
C GLY A 402 -22.11 -7.77 -23.45
N LEU A 403 -21.45 -8.33 -24.47
CA LEU A 403 -22.01 -8.47 -25.82
C LEU A 403 -23.21 -9.43 -25.86
N GLU A 404 -23.15 -10.54 -25.12
CA GLU A 404 -24.23 -11.53 -25.05
C GLU A 404 -25.52 -10.93 -24.47
N ILE A 405 -25.43 -10.06 -23.47
CA ILE A 405 -26.60 -9.34 -22.92
C ILE A 405 -27.29 -8.52 -24.01
N LEU A 406 -26.50 -7.76 -24.79
CA LEU A 406 -27.01 -6.94 -25.89
C LEU A 406 -27.62 -7.80 -27.01
N GLN A 407 -26.97 -8.91 -27.36
CA GLN A 407 -27.47 -9.86 -28.36
C GLN A 407 -28.76 -10.54 -27.91
N GLY A 408 -28.88 -10.87 -26.62
CA GLY A 408 -30.09 -11.38 -26.01
C GLY A 408 -31.24 -10.39 -26.11
N ALA A 409 -31.00 -9.11 -25.77
CA ALA A 409 -31.99 -8.04 -25.91
C ALA A 409 -32.45 -7.86 -27.36
N LYS A 410 -31.51 -7.83 -28.32
CA LYS A 410 -31.84 -7.79 -29.75
C LYS A 410 -32.73 -8.95 -30.17
N SER A 411 -32.36 -10.18 -29.78
CA SER A 411 -33.11 -11.40 -30.11
C SER A 411 -34.52 -11.42 -29.51
N ALA A 412 -34.71 -10.75 -28.37
CA ALA A 412 -36.02 -10.54 -27.73
C ALA A 412 -36.85 -9.41 -28.37
N GLY A 413 -36.39 -8.80 -29.47
CA GLY A 413 -37.10 -7.76 -30.21
C GLY A 413 -36.78 -6.33 -29.76
N HIS A 414 -35.76 -6.14 -28.92
CA HIS A 414 -35.36 -4.83 -28.40
C HIS A 414 -34.21 -4.17 -29.15
N GLY A 415 -33.86 -4.65 -30.36
CA GLY A 415 -32.72 -4.13 -31.14
C GLY A 415 -32.75 -2.63 -31.43
N GLN A 416 -33.94 -2.05 -31.59
CA GLN A 416 -34.13 -0.60 -31.81
C GLN A 416 -34.09 0.24 -30.53
N THR A 417 -33.89 -0.38 -29.37
CA THR A 417 -33.68 0.34 -28.10
C THR A 417 -32.35 1.07 -28.15
N ARG A 418 -32.31 2.29 -27.61
CA ARG A 418 -31.05 3.03 -27.49
C ARG A 418 -30.05 2.26 -26.63
N ALA A 419 -28.80 2.20 -27.08
CA ALA A 419 -27.74 1.50 -26.37
C ALA A 419 -27.44 2.12 -24.98
N PHE A 420 -27.61 3.44 -24.84
CA PHE A 420 -27.43 4.16 -23.59
C PHE A 420 -28.74 4.73 -23.07
N SER A 421 -29.04 4.48 -21.79
CA SER A 421 -30.19 5.07 -21.10
C SER A 421 -29.93 6.50 -20.63
N ARG A 422 -28.65 6.88 -20.47
CA ARG A 422 -28.26 8.25 -20.12
C ARG A 422 -28.78 9.22 -21.19
N SER A 423 -29.58 10.20 -20.83
CA SER A 423 -30.01 11.23 -21.79
C SER A 423 -28.82 12.11 -22.17
N ASN A 424 -28.83 12.73 -23.36
CA ASN A 424 -27.79 13.70 -23.69
C ASN A 424 -27.85 14.80 -22.62
N ASP A 425 -26.75 15.04 -21.91
CA ASP A 425 -26.79 15.95 -20.76
C ASP A 425 -27.24 17.32 -21.25
N THR A 426 -28.34 17.82 -20.66
CA THR A 426 -28.76 19.23 -20.80
C THR A 426 -27.65 20.21 -20.38
N GLU A 427 -26.63 19.70 -19.69
CA GLU A 427 -25.48 20.41 -19.16
C GLU A 427 -24.29 20.44 -20.14
N GLY A 428 -24.25 19.57 -21.17
CA GLY A 428 -23.17 19.46 -22.15
C GLY A 428 -22.05 18.48 -21.78
N ASP A 429 -21.16 18.23 -22.73
CA ASP A 429 -19.96 17.39 -22.57
C ASP A 429 -18.77 18.22 -22.02
N PRO A 430 -18.01 17.72 -21.02
CA PRO A 430 -16.86 18.43 -20.45
C PRO A 430 -15.86 18.98 -21.48
N ALA A 431 -15.47 18.16 -22.46
CA ALA A 431 -14.49 18.57 -23.47
C ALA A 431 -15.02 19.71 -24.34
N SER A 432 -16.30 19.62 -24.74
CA SER A 432 -17.01 20.62 -25.51
C SER A 432 -17.24 21.94 -24.74
N LEU A 433 -17.60 21.85 -23.46
CA LEU A 433 -17.90 23.02 -22.61
C LEU A 433 -16.65 23.78 -22.19
N LEU A 434 -15.58 23.04 -21.85
CA LEU A 434 -14.34 23.61 -21.32
C LEU A 434 -13.30 23.87 -22.43
N GLY A 435 -13.59 23.47 -23.67
CA GLY A 435 -12.68 23.60 -24.81
C GLY A 435 -11.41 22.76 -24.65
N VAL A 436 -11.49 21.68 -23.87
CA VAL A 436 -10.36 20.80 -23.56
C VAL A 436 -10.44 19.59 -24.51
N PRO A 437 -9.49 19.40 -25.43
CA PRO A 437 -9.56 18.31 -26.39
C PRO A 437 -9.35 16.95 -25.70
N GLY A 438 -10.31 16.04 -25.80
CA GLY A 438 -10.20 14.65 -25.35
C GLY A 438 -11.50 14.10 -24.76
N GLY A 439 -11.48 12.87 -24.29
CA GLY A 439 -12.63 12.21 -23.69
C GLY A 439 -13.72 11.76 -24.67
N LEU A 440 -14.88 11.38 -24.13
CA LEU A 440 -16.10 11.04 -24.88
C LEU A 440 -16.89 12.30 -25.23
N ASP A 441 -17.07 12.58 -26.52
CA ASP A 441 -17.96 13.65 -26.98
C ASP A 441 -19.45 13.29 -26.73
N GLY A 442 -19.94 13.59 -25.53
CA GLY A 442 -21.34 13.42 -25.14
C GLY A 442 -21.79 11.95 -25.05
N VAL A 443 -23.12 11.75 -25.08
CA VAL A 443 -23.70 10.41 -24.94
C VAL A 443 -24.14 9.87 -26.30
N PRO A 444 -23.63 8.71 -26.76
CA PRO A 444 -24.04 8.16 -28.04
C PRO A 444 -25.56 7.91 -28.13
N SER A 445 -26.12 8.12 -29.32
CA SER A 445 -27.56 8.01 -29.60
C SER A 445 -27.95 6.74 -30.37
N TYR A 446 -26.97 5.91 -30.73
CA TYR A 446 -27.20 4.71 -31.52
C TYR A 446 -27.96 3.63 -30.73
N THR A 447 -28.58 2.71 -31.48
CA THR A 447 -29.37 1.59 -30.96
C THR A 447 -28.51 0.37 -30.65
N ILE A 448 -29.08 -0.63 -29.98
CA ILE A 448 -28.45 -1.95 -29.81
C ILE A 448 -28.13 -2.57 -31.18
N ASP A 449 -29.02 -2.41 -32.17
CA ASP A 449 -28.81 -2.91 -33.54
C ASP A 449 -27.60 -2.28 -34.20
N ASP A 450 -27.45 -0.96 -34.08
CA ASP A 450 -26.30 -0.22 -34.62
C ASP A 450 -25.01 -0.70 -33.95
N LEU A 451 -24.99 -0.78 -32.62
CA LEU A 451 -23.83 -1.21 -31.85
C LEU A 451 -23.39 -2.63 -32.20
N LEU A 452 -24.34 -3.56 -32.33
CA LEU A 452 -24.07 -4.95 -32.70
C LEU A 452 -23.77 -5.15 -34.20
N SER A 453 -23.99 -4.13 -35.04
CA SER A 453 -23.60 -4.15 -36.45
C SER A 453 -22.14 -3.77 -36.67
N ASP A 454 -21.48 -3.15 -35.67
CA ASP A 454 -20.07 -2.81 -35.71
C ASP A 454 -19.20 -4.06 -35.54
N THR A 455 -18.74 -4.61 -36.67
CA THR A 455 -17.88 -5.81 -36.67
C THR A 455 -16.51 -5.56 -36.05
N HIS A 456 -16.03 -4.31 -36.04
CA HIS A 456 -14.77 -3.95 -35.40
C HIS A 456 -14.92 -4.03 -33.88
N LEU A 457 -15.97 -3.43 -33.31
CA LEU A 457 -16.28 -3.54 -31.87
C LEU A 457 -16.33 -4.99 -31.40
N ILE A 458 -17.06 -5.85 -32.14
CA ILE A 458 -17.19 -7.28 -31.80
C ILE A 458 -15.82 -7.98 -31.84
N ALA A 459 -15.01 -7.71 -32.87
CA ALA A 459 -13.67 -8.29 -33.02
C ALA A 459 -12.73 -7.82 -31.89
N SER A 460 -12.72 -6.53 -31.56
CA SER A 460 -11.91 -5.96 -30.49
C SER A 460 -12.28 -6.55 -29.12
N ASN A 461 -13.57 -6.66 -28.78
CA ASN A 461 -13.99 -7.26 -27.51
C ASN A 461 -13.60 -8.75 -27.40
N LYS A 462 -13.64 -9.50 -28.51
CA LYS A 462 -13.11 -10.86 -28.54
C LYS A 462 -11.60 -10.90 -28.28
N ASN A 463 -10.83 -9.96 -28.83
CA ASN A 463 -9.40 -9.83 -28.57
C ASN A 463 -9.12 -9.48 -27.10
N PHE A 464 -9.84 -8.50 -26.53
CA PHE A 464 -9.72 -8.12 -25.12
C PHE A 464 -10.07 -9.27 -24.18
N SER A 465 -11.08 -10.07 -24.51
CA SER A 465 -11.40 -11.28 -23.74
C SER A 465 -10.24 -12.28 -23.73
N ALA A 466 -9.46 -12.36 -24.82
CA ALA A 466 -8.28 -13.22 -24.86
C ALA A 466 -7.16 -12.68 -23.94
N ARG A 467 -6.91 -11.37 -23.97
CA ARG A 467 -5.94 -10.68 -23.09
C ARG A 467 -6.27 -10.83 -21.61
N ILE A 468 -7.54 -10.69 -21.25
CA ILE A 468 -8.02 -10.93 -19.89
C ILE A 468 -7.81 -12.40 -19.48
N THR A 469 -8.04 -13.35 -20.40
CA THR A 469 -7.85 -14.78 -20.13
C THR A 469 -6.38 -15.15 -19.88
N GLU A 470 -5.44 -14.48 -20.55
CA GLU A 470 -4.00 -14.66 -20.30
C GLU A 470 -3.61 -14.20 -18.89
N ASN A 471 -4.15 -13.06 -18.44
CA ASN A 471 -3.98 -12.56 -17.07
C ASN A 471 -4.62 -13.48 -16.03
N ILE A 472 -5.83 -13.98 -16.28
CA ILE A 472 -6.48 -14.99 -15.42
C ILE A 472 -5.57 -16.23 -15.28
N SER A 473 -5.00 -16.71 -16.38
CA SER A 473 -4.14 -17.90 -16.38
C SER A 473 -2.86 -17.69 -15.56
N LEU A 474 -2.31 -16.48 -15.58
CA LEU A 474 -1.20 -16.09 -14.71
C LEU A 474 -1.63 -16.10 -13.23
N LEU A 475 -2.75 -15.47 -12.90
CA LEU A 475 -3.25 -15.39 -11.52
C LEU A 475 -3.60 -16.77 -10.96
N GLN A 476 -4.26 -17.63 -11.72
CA GLN A 476 -4.54 -19.02 -11.34
C GLN A 476 -3.24 -19.79 -11.04
N ARG A 477 -2.22 -19.64 -11.88
CA ARG A 477 -0.92 -20.31 -11.68
C ARG A 477 -0.19 -19.83 -10.44
N GLU A 478 -0.27 -18.54 -10.13
CA GLU A 478 0.49 -17.93 -9.03
C GLU A 478 -0.22 -18.01 -7.68
N THR A 479 -1.54 -18.16 -7.68
CA THR A 479 -2.37 -18.14 -6.46
C THR A 479 -3.03 -19.49 -6.15
N GLY A 480 -3.21 -20.34 -7.17
CA GLY A 480 -3.96 -21.59 -7.06
C GLY A 480 -5.47 -21.42 -7.08
N ILE A 481 -5.99 -20.21 -7.29
CA ILE A 481 -7.44 -20.01 -7.49
C ILE A 481 -7.92 -20.79 -8.72
N THR A 482 -9.18 -21.19 -8.68
CA THR A 482 -9.84 -21.93 -9.75
C THR A 482 -10.99 -21.11 -10.33
N ASP A 483 -11.63 -21.60 -11.40
CA ASP A 483 -12.82 -20.94 -11.95
C ASP A 483 -13.96 -20.80 -10.92
N ALA A 484 -13.97 -21.60 -9.84
CA ALA A 484 -14.94 -21.48 -8.76
C ALA A 484 -14.72 -20.23 -7.89
N ASP A 485 -13.51 -19.66 -7.91
CA ASP A 485 -13.11 -18.48 -7.14
C ASP A 485 -13.14 -17.20 -7.98
N ILE A 486 -13.51 -17.31 -9.27
CA ILE A 486 -13.46 -16.23 -10.27
C ILE A 486 -14.87 -15.89 -10.75
N HIS A 487 -15.23 -14.61 -10.62
CA HIS A 487 -16.54 -14.09 -10.99
C HIS A 487 -16.40 -13.08 -12.13
N ARG A 488 -17.09 -13.35 -13.24
CA ARG A 488 -17.04 -12.54 -14.45
C ARG A 488 -18.09 -11.43 -14.41
N VAL A 489 -17.65 -10.18 -14.52
CA VAL A 489 -18.51 -8.98 -14.53
C VAL A 489 -18.71 -8.53 -15.98
N PRO A 490 -19.95 -8.48 -16.49
CA PRO A 490 -20.20 -8.07 -17.87
C PRO A 490 -19.68 -6.66 -18.14
N THR A 491 -18.82 -6.54 -19.15
CA THR A 491 -18.21 -5.27 -19.57
C THR A 491 -18.28 -5.18 -21.10
N VAL A 492 -18.40 -4.00 -21.67
CA VAL A 492 -18.19 -3.80 -23.11
C VAL A 492 -17.15 -2.71 -23.28
N PHE A 493 -16.14 -2.99 -24.10
CA PHE A 493 -15.06 -2.07 -24.40
C PHE A 493 -15.27 -1.44 -25.78
N ARG A 494 -14.74 -0.23 -25.94
CA ARG A 494 -14.56 0.48 -27.21
C ARG A 494 -13.08 0.72 -27.45
N THR A 495 -12.74 1.26 -28.61
CA THR A 495 -11.39 1.76 -28.91
C THR A 495 -11.45 3.21 -29.35
N GLY A 496 -10.30 3.82 -29.64
CA GLY A 496 -10.22 5.20 -30.10
C GLY A 496 -10.44 6.25 -28.99
N LEU A 497 -10.13 5.93 -27.73
CA LEU A 497 -10.14 6.92 -26.66
C LEU A 497 -9.07 7.98 -26.91
N THR A 498 -9.49 9.24 -26.92
CA THR A 498 -8.59 10.39 -27.05
C THR A 498 -8.43 11.08 -25.71
N PHE A 499 -7.23 11.61 -25.44
CA PHE A 499 -6.89 12.28 -24.20
C PHE A 499 -6.22 13.63 -24.48
N PRO A 500 -6.44 14.63 -23.61
CA PRO A 500 -5.70 15.88 -23.66
C PRO A 500 -4.18 15.67 -23.54
N PRO A 501 -3.37 16.57 -24.11
CA PRO A 501 -1.93 16.60 -23.83
C PRO A 501 -1.66 16.74 -22.32
N GLY A 502 -0.56 16.14 -21.85
CA GLY A 502 -0.10 16.29 -20.46
C GLY A 502 -0.74 15.33 -19.45
N LEU A 503 -1.63 14.43 -19.87
CA LEU A 503 -2.18 13.36 -19.01
C LEU A 503 -1.31 12.08 -18.99
N GLY A 504 -0.05 12.13 -19.38
CA GLY A 504 0.82 10.94 -19.32
C GLY A 504 0.46 9.79 -20.27
N ILE A 505 -0.45 10.00 -21.22
CA ILE A 505 -0.76 9.03 -22.28
C ILE A 505 0.20 9.23 -23.44
N GLU A 506 0.92 8.17 -23.81
CA GLU A 506 1.84 8.21 -24.95
C GLU A 506 1.10 8.48 -26.27
N SER A 507 1.76 9.20 -27.19
CA SER A 507 1.14 9.60 -28.47
C SER A 507 0.71 8.41 -29.33
N ALA A 508 1.38 7.27 -29.22
CA ALA A 508 1.03 6.04 -29.92
C ALA A 508 -0.21 5.34 -29.33
N ARG A 509 -0.54 5.61 -28.05
CA ARG A 509 -1.72 5.06 -27.37
C ARG A 509 -2.95 5.93 -27.59
N ASN A 510 -2.75 7.25 -27.62
CA ASN A 510 -3.83 8.24 -27.74
C ASN A 510 -4.59 8.09 -29.08
N GLY A 511 -5.89 7.80 -29.01
CA GLY A 511 -6.75 7.57 -30.19
C GLY A 511 -6.53 6.23 -30.90
N SER A 512 -5.81 5.28 -30.31
CA SER A 512 -5.54 3.98 -30.93
C SER A 512 -6.82 3.19 -31.20
N SER A 513 -6.92 2.60 -32.40
CA SER A 513 -8.02 1.69 -32.77
C SER A 513 -7.94 0.33 -32.10
N ASP A 514 -6.80 0.01 -31.46
CA ASP A 514 -6.49 -1.33 -30.98
C ASP A 514 -6.55 -1.44 -29.45
N LEU A 515 -6.52 -0.31 -28.74
CA LEU A 515 -6.52 -0.26 -27.28
C LEU A 515 -7.95 -0.09 -26.74
N GLY A 516 -8.28 -0.90 -25.74
CA GLY A 516 -9.58 -0.94 -25.11
C GLY A 516 -9.76 0.16 -24.07
N GLY A 517 -10.96 0.71 -23.98
CA GLY A 517 -11.43 1.35 -22.77
C GLY A 517 -12.94 1.20 -22.64
N ALA A 518 -13.47 1.57 -21.49
CA ALA A 518 -14.87 1.40 -21.15
C ALA A 518 -15.81 2.01 -22.21
N LEU A 519 -16.74 1.22 -22.74
CA LEU A 519 -17.86 1.76 -23.54
C LEU A 519 -18.99 2.25 -22.64
N TYR A 520 -19.30 1.46 -21.62
CA TYR A 520 -20.19 1.82 -20.52
C TYR A 520 -19.35 1.95 -19.25
N PRO A 521 -19.73 2.81 -18.29
CA PRO A 521 -19.08 2.85 -16.99
C PRO A 521 -18.93 1.45 -16.38
N THR A 522 -17.70 1.01 -16.13
CA THR A 522 -17.41 -0.41 -15.84
C THR A 522 -17.73 -0.75 -14.39
N GLY A 523 -18.66 -1.69 -14.20
CA GLY A 523 -19.12 -2.06 -12.86
C GLY A 523 -18.04 -2.59 -11.92
N ILE A 524 -16.87 -3.01 -12.43
CA ILE A 524 -15.76 -3.53 -11.62
C ILE A 524 -14.89 -2.43 -10.99
N ASN A 525 -14.83 -1.24 -11.62
CA ASN A 525 -14.01 -0.10 -11.19
C ASN A 525 -14.82 0.80 -10.23
N GLY A 526 -15.31 0.18 -9.16
CA GLY A 526 -16.05 0.80 -8.06
C GLY A 526 -15.42 0.51 -6.69
N VAL A 527 -16.00 1.04 -5.62
CA VAL A 527 -15.42 1.01 -4.27
C VAL A 527 -15.99 -0.11 -3.43
N VAL A 528 -15.11 -0.96 -2.90
CA VAL A 528 -15.43 -1.98 -1.89
C VAL A 528 -15.46 -1.32 -0.50
N LEU A 529 -16.66 -1.00 -0.03
CA LEU A 529 -16.87 -0.21 1.19
C LEU A 529 -16.77 -1.06 2.46
N ASN A 530 -17.30 -2.27 2.42
CA ASN A 530 -17.17 -3.28 3.49
C ASN A 530 -17.48 -4.67 2.92
N ASN A 531 -17.72 -5.67 3.77
CA ASN A 531 -18.00 -7.06 3.36
C ASN A 531 -19.41 -7.30 2.78
N LYS A 532 -20.22 -6.25 2.60
CA LYS A 532 -21.61 -6.32 2.10
C LYS A 532 -21.99 -5.18 1.16
N GLN A 533 -21.23 -4.11 1.09
CA GLN A 533 -21.62 -2.89 0.37
C GLN A 533 -20.57 -2.57 -0.69
N TYR A 534 -21.07 -2.35 -1.90
CA TYR A 534 -20.27 -2.01 -3.06
C TYR A 534 -20.87 -0.78 -3.76
N LEU A 535 -20.04 0.21 -4.07
CA LEU A 535 -20.46 1.42 -4.77
C LEU A 535 -19.84 1.45 -6.17
N ALA A 536 -20.65 1.12 -7.16
CA ALA A 536 -20.26 1.01 -8.55
C ALA A 536 -20.53 2.30 -9.34
N PRO A 537 -19.79 2.56 -10.45
CA PRO A 537 -20.23 3.52 -11.45
C PRO A 537 -21.56 3.08 -12.06
N LYS A 538 -22.45 4.04 -12.35
CA LYS A 538 -23.73 3.77 -12.99
C LYS A 538 -23.53 3.39 -14.48
N PRO A 539 -23.87 2.17 -14.94
CA PRO A 539 -23.53 1.71 -16.28
C PRO A 539 -24.30 2.41 -17.42
N TRP A 540 -25.49 2.94 -17.12
CA TRP A 540 -26.35 3.61 -18.11
C TRP A 540 -26.63 2.76 -19.36
N GLY A 541 -26.85 1.45 -19.17
CA GLY A 541 -27.13 0.50 -20.25
C GLY A 541 -28.54 0.63 -20.84
N PRO A 542 -28.90 -0.22 -21.82
CA PRO A 542 -30.20 -0.15 -22.49
C PRO A 542 -31.38 -0.42 -21.53
N MET A 543 -32.46 0.36 -21.68
CA MET A 543 -33.69 0.16 -20.91
C MET A 543 -34.60 -0.87 -21.58
N VAL A 544 -34.73 -2.06 -20.99
CA VAL A 544 -35.67 -3.10 -21.44
C VAL A 544 -36.67 -3.39 -20.31
N GLY A 545 -37.96 -3.27 -20.60
CA GLY A 545 -39.01 -3.46 -19.58
C GLY A 545 -38.91 -2.47 -18.40
N GLY A 546 -38.34 -1.28 -18.63
CA GLY A 546 -38.16 -0.26 -17.59
C GLY A 546 -36.95 -0.47 -16.67
N ARG A 547 -36.05 -1.42 -16.99
CA ARG A 547 -34.83 -1.73 -16.24
C ARG A 547 -33.58 -1.58 -17.11
N ASP A 548 -32.48 -1.18 -16.50
CA ASP A 548 -31.16 -1.15 -17.12
C ASP A 548 -30.56 -2.57 -17.08
N ILE A 549 -30.51 -3.22 -18.24
CA ILE A 549 -30.13 -4.63 -18.33
C ILE A 549 -28.65 -4.89 -18.00
N LEU A 550 -27.78 -3.88 -18.10
CA LEU A 550 -26.37 -4.01 -17.73
C LEU A 550 -26.23 -3.85 -16.21
N ALA A 551 -26.88 -2.85 -15.61
CA ALA A 551 -26.89 -2.68 -14.17
C ALA A 551 -27.47 -3.91 -13.46
N ASP A 552 -28.55 -4.48 -13.99
CA ASP A 552 -29.14 -5.72 -13.48
C ASP A 552 -28.14 -6.89 -13.52
N ALA A 553 -27.44 -7.07 -14.64
CA ALA A 553 -26.50 -8.16 -14.81
C ALA A 553 -25.26 -8.01 -13.92
N ILE A 554 -24.75 -6.78 -13.78
CA ILE A 554 -23.66 -6.45 -12.85
C ILE A 554 -24.11 -6.73 -11.41
N SER A 555 -25.26 -6.17 -10.98
CA SER A 555 -25.80 -6.39 -9.63
C SER A 555 -25.94 -7.88 -9.32
N ALA A 556 -26.44 -8.68 -10.27
CA ALA A 556 -26.59 -10.12 -10.09
C ALA A 556 -25.27 -10.87 -9.86
N VAL A 557 -24.13 -10.37 -10.31
CA VAL A 557 -22.81 -10.97 -10.02
C VAL A 557 -22.42 -10.72 -8.57
N TYR A 558 -22.55 -9.48 -8.09
CA TYR A 558 -22.22 -9.08 -6.72
C TYR A 558 -23.22 -9.64 -5.69
N GLU A 559 -24.50 -9.73 -6.03
CA GLU A 559 -25.54 -10.32 -5.16
C GLU A 559 -25.30 -11.81 -4.89
N LYS A 560 -24.75 -12.56 -5.87
CA LYS A 560 -24.32 -13.95 -5.65
C LYS A 560 -23.19 -14.07 -4.62
N LEU A 561 -22.47 -12.99 -4.38
CA LEU A 561 -21.40 -12.85 -3.39
C LEU A 561 -21.89 -12.21 -2.09
N ASP A 562 -23.21 -12.02 -1.94
CA ASP A 562 -23.85 -11.37 -0.80
C ASP A 562 -23.44 -9.90 -0.61
N PHE A 563 -23.13 -9.22 -1.73
CA PHE A 563 -22.96 -7.78 -1.79
C PHE A 563 -24.24 -7.08 -2.28
N LYS A 564 -24.51 -5.92 -1.71
CA LYS A 564 -25.48 -4.95 -2.21
C LYS A 564 -24.74 -3.91 -3.04
N VAL A 565 -25.18 -3.75 -4.29
CA VAL A 565 -24.61 -2.75 -5.20
C VAL A 565 -25.45 -1.48 -5.12
N SER A 566 -24.77 -0.36 -4.88
CA SER A 566 -25.30 0.98 -5.11
C SER A 566 -24.57 1.62 -6.29
N TYR A 567 -25.22 2.55 -6.96
CA TYR A 567 -24.68 3.20 -8.14
C TYR A 567 -24.56 4.71 -7.95
N VAL A 568 -23.44 5.28 -8.38
CA VAL A 568 -23.22 6.72 -8.48
C VAL A 568 -22.94 7.10 -9.92
N ASP A 569 -23.47 8.24 -10.35
CA ASP A 569 -23.19 8.75 -11.68
C ASP A 569 -21.84 9.46 -11.72
N ASN A 570 -20.94 8.96 -12.57
CA ASN A 570 -19.60 9.50 -12.74
C ASN A 570 -19.31 9.86 -14.21
N TRP A 571 -20.31 9.88 -15.09
CA TRP A 571 -20.08 9.91 -16.54
C TRP A 571 -19.24 11.12 -16.97
N ASN A 572 -19.68 12.33 -16.63
CA ASN A 572 -18.98 13.56 -17.03
C ASN A 572 -17.75 13.85 -16.17
N SER A 573 -17.72 13.35 -14.93
CA SER A 573 -16.57 13.55 -14.04
C SER A 573 -15.38 12.67 -14.46
N HIS A 574 -15.60 11.38 -14.74
CA HIS A 574 -14.54 10.38 -14.86
C HIS A 574 -14.70 9.49 -16.10
N HIS A 575 -15.88 8.90 -16.35
CA HIS A 575 -16.05 7.93 -17.45
C HIS A 575 -15.70 8.51 -18.83
N ALA A 576 -16.17 9.73 -19.09
CA ALA A 576 -15.87 10.44 -20.32
C ALA A 576 -14.37 10.61 -20.52
N TRP A 577 -13.58 10.61 -19.45
CA TRP A 577 -12.13 10.76 -19.45
C TRP A 577 -11.36 9.44 -19.30
N GLY A 578 -12.05 8.30 -19.38
CA GLY A 578 -11.43 6.96 -19.41
C GLY A 578 -11.21 6.30 -18.05
N GLY A 579 -11.82 6.79 -16.97
CA GLY A 579 -11.76 6.13 -15.66
C GLY A 579 -13.11 6.10 -14.95
N GLU A 580 -13.23 5.39 -13.82
CA GLU A 580 -14.50 5.24 -13.12
C GLU A 580 -14.47 5.73 -11.66
N VAL A 581 -15.41 5.26 -10.84
CA VAL A 581 -15.55 5.67 -9.43
C VAL A 581 -14.30 5.28 -8.64
N HIS A 582 -13.74 4.10 -8.88
CA HIS A 582 -12.50 3.68 -8.22
C HIS A 582 -11.35 4.61 -8.62
N CYS A 583 -11.15 4.94 -9.91
CA CYS A 583 -10.12 5.90 -10.34
C CYS A 583 -10.23 7.30 -9.64
N GLY A 584 -11.45 7.74 -9.34
CA GLY A 584 -11.72 9.03 -8.67
C GLY A 584 -11.66 9.01 -7.13
N THR A 585 -11.43 7.85 -6.53
CA THR A 585 -11.44 7.65 -5.08
C THR A 585 -10.26 6.80 -4.62
N ASN A 586 -10.01 6.70 -3.32
CA ASN A 586 -9.09 5.72 -2.75
C ASN A 586 -9.52 5.37 -1.31
N THR A 587 -8.97 4.35 -0.68
CA THR A 587 -9.35 3.92 0.68
C THR A 587 -8.14 3.62 1.55
N ILE A 588 -8.10 4.24 2.73
CA ILE A 588 -7.20 3.83 3.81
C ILE A 588 -7.91 2.73 4.59
N ARG A 589 -7.22 1.61 4.84
CA ARG A 589 -7.81 0.42 5.47
C ARG A 589 -7.10 0.04 6.75
N GLU A 590 -7.71 -0.84 7.52
CA GLU A 590 -7.10 -1.39 8.73
C GLU A 590 -5.88 -2.26 8.37
N ALA A 591 -4.76 -2.03 9.07
CA ALA A 591 -3.52 -2.77 8.83
C ALA A 591 -3.62 -4.24 9.27
N GLY A 592 -3.01 -5.13 8.50
CA GLY A 592 -2.90 -6.55 8.86
C GLY A 592 -1.68 -6.86 9.74
N ARG A 593 -1.74 -8.01 10.43
CA ARG A 593 -0.56 -8.67 11.00
C ARG A 593 0.11 -9.52 9.92
N TRP A 594 1.40 -9.27 9.69
CA TRP A 594 2.12 -9.85 8.56
C TRP A 594 3.21 -10.86 8.93
N TRP A 595 3.63 -10.88 10.20
CA TRP A 595 4.69 -11.73 10.73
C TRP A 595 4.18 -13.00 11.40
#